data_AF-A0A7C4M7C9-F1
#
_entry.id   AF-A0A7C4M7C9-F1
#
_cell.length_a   1.000
_cell.length_b   1.000
_cell.length_c   1.000
_cell.angle_alpha   90.00
_cell.angle_beta   90.00
_cell.angle_gamma   90.00
#
_symmetry.space_group_name_H-M   'P 1'
#
loop_
_entity.id
_entity.type
_entity.pdbx_description
1 polymer ?
#
loop_
_entity_poly.entity_id
_entity_poly.type
_entity_poly.pdbx_seq_one_letter_code
_entity_poly.pdbx_strand_id
1 'polypeptide(L)'
;MNIKYFLKLIEAGFTRGYKKRYFSIIPLMWRFVSSTIILTFAVLFLQSILISNESLMYKNEIQRYISSLIVGTAVFQFIWGAVWGMGDELVNERNNKTLEILLTCPCNVIYILLGHALFESLDSGIFFMYMILIGKFLFGLNIASEVNLPILSLGVVLCVTSLIGFGIFFAAFCLFTRHAHIFQSFFNLVFMFLSGAWFPIDILPKPLIIIANILPVSH
;
A
#
# COMPACT_ATOMS: atom_id res chain seq x y z
N MET A 1 16.53 -33.14 -5.60
CA MET A 1 16.31 -31.77 -5.06
C MET A 1 14.98 -31.77 -4.31
N ASN A 2 14.97 -31.56 -3.00
CA ASN A 2 13.83 -31.91 -2.15
C ASN A 2 12.85 -30.72 -2.04
N ILE A 3 11.68 -30.78 -2.69
CA ILE A 3 10.66 -29.70 -2.70
C ILE A 3 10.28 -29.22 -1.28
N LYS A 4 10.30 -30.14 -0.31
CA LYS A 4 10.07 -29.84 1.11
C LYS A 4 11.07 -28.84 1.70
N TYR A 5 12.30 -28.80 1.19
CA TYR A 5 13.32 -27.85 1.66
C TYR A 5 12.99 -26.42 1.22
N PHE A 6 12.54 -26.23 -0.03
CA PHE A 6 12.16 -24.91 -0.54
C PHE A 6 10.90 -24.36 0.16
N LEU A 7 9.90 -25.21 0.40
CA LEU A 7 8.70 -24.82 1.15
C LEU A 7 9.04 -24.34 2.57
N LYS A 8 9.94 -25.04 3.27
CA LYS A 8 10.40 -24.63 4.60
C LYS A 8 11.13 -23.28 4.59
N LEU A 9 11.87 -22.96 3.53
CA LEU A 9 12.53 -21.66 3.40
C LEU A 9 11.52 -20.52 3.19
N ILE A 10 10.49 -20.75 2.38
CA ILE A 10 9.41 -19.78 2.18
C ILE A 10 8.65 -19.56 3.49
N GLU A 11 8.31 -20.63 4.20
CA GLU A 11 7.66 -20.56 5.51
C GLU A 11 8.52 -19.84 6.57
N ALA A 12 9.85 -20.09 6.57
CA ALA A 12 10.78 -19.40 7.44
C ALA A 12 10.82 -17.88 7.16
N GLY A 13 10.81 -17.47 5.88
CA GLY A 13 10.64 -16.06 5.52
C GLY A 13 9.32 -15.51 6.03
N PHE A 14 8.20 -16.15 5.70
CA PHE A 14 6.86 -15.72 6.11
C PHE A 14 6.73 -15.53 7.63
N THR A 15 7.16 -16.51 8.41
CA THR A 15 7.09 -16.49 9.88
C THR A 15 7.98 -15.41 10.50
N ARG A 16 9.11 -15.08 9.86
CA ARG A 16 10.01 -14.02 10.30
C ARG A 16 9.38 -12.64 10.11
N GLY A 17 8.78 -12.38 8.94
CA GLY A 17 8.01 -11.16 8.68
C GLY A 17 6.85 -11.01 9.67
N TYR A 18 6.07 -12.08 9.87
CA TYR A 18 4.99 -12.12 10.86
C TYR A 18 5.49 -11.79 12.27
N LYS A 19 6.54 -12.49 12.74
CA LYS A 19 7.06 -12.24 14.09
C LYS A 19 7.54 -10.82 14.23
N LYS A 20 8.34 -10.28 13.30
CA LYS A 20 8.89 -8.93 13.44
C LYS A 20 7.79 -7.85 13.47
N ARG A 21 6.75 -7.99 12.65
CA ARG A 21 5.61 -7.06 12.62
C ARG A 21 4.72 -7.16 13.85
N TYR A 22 4.40 -8.39 14.27
CA TYR A 22 3.43 -8.65 15.33
C TYR A 22 4.07 -8.97 16.71
N PHE A 23 5.39 -8.88 16.84
CA PHE A 23 6.10 -9.13 18.11
C PHE A 23 5.65 -8.16 19.20
N SER A 24 5.30 -6.93 18.81
CA SER A 24 4.74 -5.92 19.70
C SER A 24 3.44 -5.38 19.12
N ILE A 25 2.45 -5.21 19.99
CA ILE A 25 1.15 -4.59 19.67
C ILE A 25 1.33 -3.11 19.28
N ILE A 26 2.36 -2.44 19.83
CA ILE A 26 2.58 -1.00 19.67
C ILE A 26 2.80 -0.58 18.20
N PRO A 27 3.76 -1.15 17.43
CA PRO A 27 3.96 -0.78 16.02
C PRO A 27 2.77 -1.14 15.13
N LEU A 28 2.07 -2.24 15.44
CA LEU A 28 0.85 -2.63 14.74
C LEU A 28 -0.25 -1.58 14.94
N MET A 29 -0.55 -1.25 16.19
CA MET A 29 -1.52 -0.21 16.54
C MET A 29 -1.14 1.13 15.94
N TRP A 30 0.15 1.50 16.00
CA TRP A 30 0.64 2.75 15.43
C TRP A 30 0.36 2.84 13.92
N ARG A 31 0.55 1.75 13.16
CA ARG A 31 0.27 1.74 11.71
C ARG A 31 -1.21 1.96 11.41
N PHE A 32 -2.09 1.28 12.14
CA PHE A 32 -3.53 1.41 11.94
C PHE A 32 -4.03 2.80 12.37
N VAL A 33 -3.60 3.28 13.53
CA VAL A 33 -3.99 4.60 14.08
C VAL A 33 -3.46 5.75 13.23
N SER A 34 -2.18 5.71 12.81
CA SER A 34 -1.62 6.79 11.99
C SER A 34 -2.36 6.91 10.66
N SER A 35 -2.68 5.78 10.05
CA SER A 35 -3.34 5.79 8.74
C SER A 35 -4.81 6.20 8.82
N THR A 36 -5.53 5.89 9.90
CA THR A 36 -6.89 6.40 10.10
C THR A 36 -6.90 7.90 10.35
N ILE A 37 -5.92 8.42 11.11
CA ILE A 37 -5.77 9.87 11.32
C ILE A 37 -5.46 10.58 10.00
N ILE A 38 -4.57 10.02 9.19
CA ILE A 38 -4.21 10.56 7.87
C ILE A 38 -5.45 10.59 6.96
N LEU A 39 -6.23 9.51 6.93
CA LEU A 39 -7.45 9.42 6.12
C LEU A 39 -8.51 10.42 6.58
N THR A 40 -8.77 10.52 7.89
CA THR A 40 -9.76 11.48 8.41
C THR A 40 -9.31 12.92 8.18
N PHE A 41 -8.02 13.23 8.36
CA PHE A 41 -7.48 14.55 8.07
C PHE A 41 -7.60 14.89 6.59
N ALA A 42 -7.27 13.96 5.69
CA ALA A 42 -7.41 14.15 4.25
C ALA A 42 -8.87 14.43 3.86
N VAL A 43 -9.83 13.67 4.39
CA VAL A 43 -11.26 13.89 4.12
C VAL A 43 -11.74 15.23 4.67
N LEU A 44 -11.34 15.61 5.89
CA LEU A 44 -11.73 16.89 6.49
C LEU A 44 -11.12 18.09 5.75
N PHE A 45 -9.87 17.96 5.29
CA PHE A 45 -9.20 18.97 4.48
C PHE A 45 -9.88 19.15 3.12
N LEU A 46 -10.33 18.07 2.50
CA LEU A 46 -11.05 18.16 1.23
C LEU A 46 -12.46 18.73 1.44
N GLN A 47 -13.15 18.32 2.51
CA GLN A 47 -14.42 18.93 2.91
C GLN A 47 -14.28 20.44 3.14
N SER A 48 -13.22 20.90 3.80
CA SER A 48 -13.03 22.33 4.06
C SER A 48 -12.76 23.12 2.77
N ILE A 49 -11.99 22.57 1.81
CA ILE A 49 -11.78 23.18 0.48
C ILE A 49 -13.09 23.26 -0.31
N LEU A 50 -13.90 22.20 -0.27
CA LEU A 50 -15.18 22.15 -0.99
C LEU A 50 -16.20 23.13 -0.38
N ILE A 51 -16.20 23.29 0.94
CA ILE A 51 -17.06 24.24 1.64
C ILE A 51 -16.60 25.69 1.39
N SER A 52 -15.29 25.96 1.29
CA SER A 52 -14.75 27.31 1.08
C SER A 52 -15.00 27.90 -0.31
N ASN A 53 -15.26 27.07 -1.33
CA ASN A 53 -15.61 27.54 -2.68
C ASN A 53 -17.13 27.80 -2.87
N GLU A 54 -17.90 27.74 -1.78
CA GLU A 54 -19.34 28.03 -1.63
C GLU A 54 -20.32 27.42 -2.68
N SER A 55 -21.18 26.50 -2.19
CA SER A 55 -22.62 26.41 -2.52
C SER A 55 -23.17 25.57 -3.69
N LEU A 56 -22.43 24.67 -4.36
CA LEU A 56 -22.97 23.95 -5.54
C LEU A 56 -22.96 22.42 -5.55
N MET A 57 -22.52 21.73 -4.50
CA MET A 57 -22.51 20.25 -4.50
C MET A 57 -23.63 19.71 -3.62
N TYR A 58 -24.66 19.14 -4.24
CA TYR A 58 -25.74 18.43 -3.56
C TYR A 58 -25.13 17.32 -2.67
N LYS A 59 -25.74 17.04 -1.51
CA LYS A 59 -25.25 16.08 -0.49
C LYS A 59 -24.78 14.73 -1.08
N ASN A 60 -25.42 14.28 -2.17
CA ASN A 60 -25.08 13.05 -2.88
C ASN A 60 -23.77 13.11 -3.68
N GLU A 61 -23.41 14.26 -4.26
CA GLU A 61 -22.16 14.41 -4.99
C GLU A 61 -20.97 14.41 -4.03
N ILE A 62 -21.07 15.15 -2.92
CA ILE A 62 -20.05 15.14 -1.85
C ILE A 62 -19.82 13.70 -1.35
N GLN A 63 -20.89 12.93 -1.15
CA GLN A 63 -20.78 11.53 -0.72
C GLN A 63 -20.12 10.65 -1.78
N ARG A 64 -20.37 10.87 -3.08
CA ARG A 64 -19.64 10.19 -4.18
C ARG A 64 -18.16 10.56 -4.20
N TYR A 65 -17.81 11.84 -4.00
CA TYR A 65 -16.41 12.28 -3.93
C TYR A 65 -15.65 11.67 -2.77
N ILE A 66 -16.25 11.70 -1.57
CA ILE A 66 -15.68 11.06 -0.38
C ILE A 66 -15.51 9.56 -0.61
N SER A 67 -16.47 8.92 -1.28
CA SER A 67 -16.41 7.50 -1.58
C SER A 67 -15.26 7.15 -2.51
N SER A 68 -15.10 7.91 -3.61
CA SER A 68 -13.99 7.73 -4.56
C SER A 68 -12.63 7.95 -3.89
N LEU A 69 -12.53 8.94 -3.00
CA LEU A 69 -11.29 9.24 -2.28
C LEU A 69 -10.90 8.10 -1.34
N ILE A 70 -11.86 7.56 -0.59
CA ILE A 70 -11.59 6.46 0.36
C ILE A 70 -11.14 5.20 -0.40
N VAL A 71 -11.75 4.92 -1.56
CA VAL A 71 -11.32 3.80 -2.40
C VAL A 71 -9.92 4.05 -2.98
N GLY A 72 -9.66 5.24 -3.52
CA GLY A 72 -8.35 5.60 -4.08
C GLY A 72 -7.22 5.57 -3.05
N THR A 73 -7.46 6.12 -1.86
CA THR A 73 -6.50 6.05 -0.74
C THR A 73 -6.27 4.63 -0.26
N ALA A 74 -7.31 3.78 -0.19
CA ALA A 74 -7.16 2.39 0.18
C ALA A 74 -6.30 1.62 -0.84
N VAL A 75 -6.58 1.77 -2.14
CA VAL A 75 -5.81 1.13 -3.22
C VAL A 75 -4.36 1.63 -3.23
N PHE A 76 -4.16 2.94 -3.10
CA PHE A 76 -2.84 3.53 -3.01
C PHE A 76 -2.05 2.94 -1.84
N GLN A 77 -2.65 2.85 -0.65
CA GLN A 77 -2.01 2.33 0.54
C GLN A 77 -1.73 0.82 0.44
N PHE A 78 -2.55 0.08 -0.30
CA PHE A 78 -2.32 -1.34 -0.62
C PHE A 78 -1.08 -1.52 -1.49
N ILE A 79 -1.01 -0.81 -2.62
CA ILE A 79 0.15 -0.83 -3.54
C ILE A 79 1.40 -0.36 -2.79
N TRP A 80 1.27 0.71 -2.02
CA TRP A 80 2.35 1.28 -1.25
C TRP A 80 2.88 0.28 -0.21
N GLY A 81 1.99 -0.33 0.58
CA GLY A 81 2.34 -1.33 1.56
C GLY A 81 3.06 -2.54 0.95
N ALA A 82 2.54 -3.07 -0.16
CA ALA A 82 3.09 -4.26 -0.79
C ALA A 82 4.48 -4.04 -1.41
N VAL A 83 4.69 -2.92 -2.14
CA VAL A 83 5.98 -2.63 -2.79
C VAL A 83 7.02 -2.19 -1.77
N TRP A 84 6.65 -1.27 -0.89
CA TRP A 84 7.61 -0.64 0.00
C TRP A 84 7.87 -1.44 1.27
N GLY A 85 6.86 -2.17 1.78
CA GLY A 85 7.05 -3.05 2.94
C GLY A 85 8.17 -4.05 2.71
N MET A 86 8.25 -4.61 1.50
CA MET A 86 9.33 -5.53 1.13
C MET A 86 10.71 -4.86 1.10
N GLY A 87 10.81 -3.65 0.55
CA GLY A 87 12.06 -2.89 0.52
C GLY A 87 12.52 -2.48 1.92
N ASP A 88 11.59 -2.04 2.76
CA ASP A 88 11.84 -1.60 4.13
C ASP A 88 12.33 -2.75 5.02
N GLU A 89 11.73 -3.93 4.86
CA GLU A 89 12.13 -5.16 5.55
C GLU A 89 13.62 -5.49 5.29
N LEU A 90 14.04 -5.43 4.03
CA LEU A 90 15.43 -5.67 3.61
C LEU A 90 16.40 -4.59 4.08
N VAL A 91 16.01 -3.32 4.00
CA VAL A 91 16.82 -2.22 4.53
C VAL A 91 16.98 -2.36 6.03
N ASN A 92 15.94 -2.79 6.76
CA ASN A 92 16.03 -3.11 8.18
C ASN A 92 16.95 -4.30 8.47
N GLU A 93 16.89 -5.38 7.70
CA GLU A 93 17.84 -6.51 7.85
C GLU A 93 19.29 -6.06 7.60
N ARG A 94 19.51 -5.15 6.64
CA ARG A 94 20.82 -4.54 6.39
C ARG A 94 21.26 -3.69 7.59
N ASN A 95 20.39 -2.82 8.09
CA ASN A 95 20.68 -1.92 9.22
C ASN A 95 20.95 -2.72 10.52
N ASN A 96 20.26 -3.84 10.71
CA ASN A 96 20.44 -4.73 11.86
C ASN A 96 21.62 -5.70 11.70
N LYS A 97 22.39 -5.62 10.60
CA LYS A 97 23.52 -6.50 10.25
C LYS A 97 23.14 -7.99 10.15
N THR A 98 21.86 -8.31 10.12
CA THR A 98 21.35 -9.69 9.97
C THR A 98 21.34 -10.14 8.52
N LEU A 99 21.38 -9.21 7.57
CA LEU A 99 21.47 -9.51 6.15
C LEU A 99 22.74 -10.29 5.80
N GLU A 100 23.90 -9.91 6.34
CA GLU A 100 25.18 -10.61 6.09
C GLU A 100 25.14 -12.06 6.59
N ILE A 101 24.48 -12.29 7.74
CA ILE A 101 24.26 -13.63 8.29
C ILE A 101 23.34 -14.44 7.36
N LEU A 102 22.33 -13.79 6.79
CA LEU A 102 21.36 -14.43 5.89
C LEU A 102 22.02 -14.81 4.54
N LEU A 103 22.95 -14.00 4.05
CA LEU A 103 23.70 -14.25 2.81
C LEU A 103 24.81 -15.32 2.98
N THR A 104 25.37 -15.46 4.18
CA THR A 104 26.43 -16.45 4.50
C THR A 104 25.87 -17.82 4.89
N CYS A 105 24.57 -17.91 5.19
CA CYS A 105 23.91 -19.17 5.49
C CYS A 105 23.84 -20.06 4.24
N PRO A 106 23.96 -21.40 4.34
CA PRO A 106 23.81 -22.33 3.22
C PRO A 106 22.33 -22.49 2.80
N CYS A 107 21.63 -21.37 2.63
CA CYS A 107 20.23 -21.32 2.22
C CYS A 107 20.08 -20.40 1.01
N ASN A 108 19.11 -20.70 0.16
CA ASN A 108 18.85 -19.87 -1.00
C ASN A 108 17.94 -18.70 -0.61
N VAL A 109 18.54 -17.50 -0.62
CA VAL A 109 17.96 -16.22 -0.18
C VAL A 109 16.70 -15.84 -0.97
N ILE A 110 16.59 -16.28 -2.23
CA ILE A 110 15.44 -15.99 -3.10
C ILE A 110 14.15 -16.58 -2.51
N TYR A 111 14.20 -17.78 -1.92
CA TYR A 111 13.02 -18.41 -1.33
C TYR A 111 12.58 -17.73 -0.02
N ILE A 112 13.53 -17.18 0.73
CA ILE A 112 13.24 -16.40 1.94
C ILE A 112 12.58 -15.07 1.54
N LEU A 113 13.11 -14.41 0.51
CA LEU A 113 12.54 -13.18 -0.07
C LEU A 113 11.12 -13.39 -0.60
N LEU A 114 10.85 -14.52 -1.25
CA LEU A 114 9.50 -14.89 -1.67
C LEU A 114 8.55 -15.04 -0.48
N GLY A 115 9.01 -15.67 0.60
CA GLY A 115 8.26 -15.76 1.86
C GLY A 115 7.92 -14.38 2.45
N HIS A 116 8.86 -13.45 2.43
CA HIS A 116 8.63 -12.06 2.84
C HIS A 116 7.64 -11.33 1.92
N ALA A 117 7.78 -11.46 0.60
CA ALA A 117 6.88 -10.83 -0.36
C ALA A 117 5.42 -11.31 -0.21
N LEU A 118 5.24 -12.61 0.05
CA LEU A 118 3.92 -13.19 0.34
C LEU A 118 3.33 -12.65 1.63
N PHE A 119 4.13 -12.53 2.70
CA PHE A 119 3.68 -11.95 3.95
C PHE A 119 3.25 -10.48 3.78
N GLU A 120 4.07 -9.67 3.11
CA GLU A 120 3.77 -8.26 2.84
C GLU A 120 2.51 -8.07 1.99
N SER A 121 2.32 -8.91 0.98
CA SER A 121 1.13 -8.88 0.13
C SER A 121 -0.15 -9.23 0.90
N LEU A 122 -0.07 -10.22 1.81
CA LEU A 122 -1.20 -10.60 2.65
C LEU A 122 -1.51 -9.55 3.71
N ASP A 123 -0.49 -8.99 4.36
CA ASP A 123 -0.66 -7.98 5.39
C ASP A 123 -1.19 -6.65 4.82
N SER A 124 -0.70 -6.23 3.64
CA SER A 124 -1.28 -5.10 2.90
C SER A 124 -2.74 -5.38 2.49
N GLY A 125 -3.09 -6.61 2.10
CA GLY A 125 -4.46 -7.00 1.81
C GLY A 125 -5.40 -6.90 3.02
N ILE A 126 -4.95 -7.34 4.20
CA ILE A 126 -5.69 -7.17 5.46
C ILE A 126 -5.88 -5.68 5.76
N PHE A 127 -4.84 -4.88 5.53
CA PHE A 127 -4.88 -3.44 5.73
C PHE A 127 -5.87 -2.72 4.80
N PHE A 128 -5.94 -3.15 3.54
CA PHE A 128 -6.92 -2.67 2.58
C PHE A 128 -8.36 -2.95 3.03
N MET A 129 -8.64 -4.16 3.50
CA MET A 129 -9.96 -4.50 4.04
C MET A 129 -10.32 -3.64 5.26
N TYR A 130 -9.36 -3.40 6.15
CA TYR A 130 -9.52 -2.51 7.30
C TYR A 130 -9.88 -1.08 6.87
N MET A 131 -9.19 -0.53 5.87
CA MET A 131 -9.47 0.82 5.34
C MET A 131 -10.87 0.95 4.75
N ILE A 132 -11.32 -0.05 3.98
CA ILE A 132 -12.69 -0.07 3.44
C ILE A 132 -13.73 -0.15 4.56
N LEU A 133 -13.51 -1.00 5.57
CA LEU A 133 -14.43 -1.15 6.70
C LEU A 133 -14.59 0.15 7.49
N ILE A 134 -13.49 0.85 7.72
CA ILE A 134 -13.50 2.15 8.42
C ILE A 134 -14.12 3.23 7.57
N GLY A 135 -13.85 3.24 6.25
CA GLY A 135 -14.55 4.08 5.30
C GLY A 135 -16.07 3.90 5.39
N LYS A 136 -16.53 2.66 5.43
CA LYS A 136 -17.94 2.31 5.60
C LYS A 136 -18.51 2.80 6.93
N PHE A 137 -17.81 2.58 8.04
CA PHE A 137 -18.32 2.88 9.38
C PHE A 137 -18.28 4.38 9.72
N LEU A 138 -17.21 5.09 9.33
CA LEU A 138 -17.06 6.53 9.60
C LEU A 138 -17.82 7.41 8.60
N PHE A 139 -17.89 7.02 7.33
CA PHE A 139 -18.41 7.89 6.26
C PHE A 139 -19.69 7.37 5.58
N GLY A 140 -20.22 6.21 6.00
CA GLY A 140 -21.50 5.69 5.47
C GLY A 140 -21.44 5.31 4.00
N LEU A 141 -20.31 4.74 3.57
CA LEU A 141 -20.06 4.29 2.20
C LEU A 141 -21.00 3.15 1.78
N ASN A 142 -21.89 3.41 0.82
CA ASN A 142 -22.70 2.38 0.14
C ASN A 142 -21.96 1.85 -1.10
N ILE A 143 -20.95 1.01 -0.87
CA ILE A 143 -20.17 0.34 -1.94
C ILE A 143 -20.97 -0.81 -2.58
N ALA A 144 -22.07 -1.23 -1.95
CA ALA A 144 -22.75 -2.49 -2.24
C ALA A 144 -23.53 -2.54 -3.55
N SER A 145 -23.84 -1.41 -4.20
CA SER A 145 -24.80 -1.38 -5.31
C SER A 145 -24.21 -1.42 -6.73
N GLU A 146 -22.90 -1.17 -6.92
CA GLU A 146 -22.33 -1.03 -8.28
C GLU A 146 -21.08 -1.89 -8.55
N VAL A 147 -20.60 -2.67 -7.57
CA VAL A 147 -19.35 -3.43 -7.73
C VAL A 147 -19.61 -4.88 -8.14
N ASN A 148 -19.22 -5.22 -9.37
CA ASN A 148 -19.17 -6.60 -9.84
C ASN A 148 -18.07 -7.38 -9.09
N LEU A 149 -18.49 -8.14 -8.07
CA LEU A 149 -17.67 -9.04 -7.24
C LEU A 149 -16.66 -9.93 -8.02
N PRO A 150 -16.97 -10.51 -9.21
CA PRO A 150 -16.02 -11.37 -9.92
C PRO A 150 -14.91 -10.59 -10.66
N ILE A 151 -15.18 -9.37 -11.13
CA ILE A 151 -14.15 -8.52 -11.75
C ILE A 151 -13.19 -7.99 -10.69
N LEU A 152 -13.70 -7.66 -9.50
CA LEU A 152 -12.88 -7.20 -8.39
C LEU A 152 -11.93 -8.30 -7.88
N SER A 153 -12.39 -9.55 -7.76
CA SER A 153 -11.53 -10.65 -7.32
C SER A 153 -10.40 -10.94 -8.31
N LEU A 154 -10.70 -10.88 -9.60
CA LEU A 154 -9.71 -11.10 -10.66
C LEU A 154 -8.69 -9.95 -10.71
N GLY A 155 -9.15 -8.70 -10.58
CA GLY A 155 -8.28 -7.53 -10.48
C GLY A 155 -7.34 -7.61 -9.28
N VAL A 156 -7.84 -8.01 -8.10
CA VAL A 156 -7.01 -8.17 -6.89
C VAL A 156 -5.92 -9.24 -7.09
N VAL A 157 -6.22 -10.38 -7.71
CA VAL A 157 -5.22 -11.45 -7.94
C VAL A 157 -4.13 -10.98 -8.91
N LEU A 158 -4.49 -10.29 -9.99
CA LEU A 158 -3.51 -9.69 -10.91
C LEU A 158 -2.68 -8.59 -10.24
N CYS A 159 -3.30 -7.80 -9.36
CA CYS A 159 -2.60 -6.77 -8.61
C CYS A 159 -1.58 -7.40 -7.65
N VAL A 160 -1.99 -8.38 -6.86
CA VAL A 160 -1.11 -9.10 -5.92
C VAL A 160 0.08 -9.74 -6.63
N THR A 161 -0.16 -10.44 -7.75
CA THR A 161 0.92 -11.09 -8.51
C THR A 161 1.89 -10.09 -9.13
N SER A 162 1.39 -8.96 -9.65
CA SER A 162 2.22 -7.87 -10.17
C SER A 162 3.03 -7.19 -9.06
N LEU A 163 2.43 -6.97 -7.89
CA LEU A 163 3.04 -6.34 -6.73
C LEU A 163 4.16 -7.20 -6.14
N ILE A 164 4.02 -8.54 -6.13
CA ILE A 164 5.10 -9.44 -5.70
C ILE A 164 6.32 -9.27 -6.63
N GLY A 165 6.11 -9.25 -7.95
CA GLY A 165 7.19 -9.05 -8.91
C GLY A 165 7.87 -7.68 -8.76
N PHE A 166 7.07 -6.63 -8.59
CA PHE A 166 7.55 -5.27 -8.41
C PHE A 166 8.27 -5.08 -7.06
N GLY A 167 7.76 -5.69 -6.00
CA GLY A 167 8.37 -5.66 -4.67
C GLY A 167 9.74 -6.32 -4.64
N ILE A 168 9.92 -7.46 -5.33
CA ILE A 168 11.22 -8.13 -5.45
C ILE A 168 12.22 -7.27 -6.23
N PHE A 169 11.79 -6.65 -7.33
CA PHE A 169 12.63 -5.74 -8.11
C PHE A 169 13.04 -4.52 -7.26
N PHE A 170 12.08 -3.94 -6.54
CA PHE A 170 12.32 -2.77 -5.70
C PHE A 170 13.22 -3.08 -4.50
N ALA A 171 13.03 -4.24 -3.87
CA ALA A 171 13.90 -4.78 -2.83
C ALA A 171 15.36 -4.91 -3.29
N ALA A 172 15.59 -5.41 -4.51
CA ALA A 172 16.92 -5.46 -5.09
C ALA A 172 17.50 -4.05 -5.29
N PHE A 173 16.70 -3.09 -5.75
CA PHE A 173 17.12 -1.70 -5.90
C PHE A 173 17.50 -1.02 -4.56
N CYS A 174 16.75 -1.30 -3.49
CA CYS A 174 17.04 -0.81 -2.14
C CYS A 174 18.37 -1.33 -1.59
N LEU A 175 18.79 -2.53 -1.96
CA LEU A 175 20.10 -3.08 -1.57
C LEU A 175 21.25 -2.28 -2.19
N PHE A 176 21.11 -1.86 -3.45
CA PHE A 176 22.10 -1.02 -4.13
C PHE A 176 22.16 0.40 -3.58
N THR A 177 21.06 0.90 -3.03
CA THR A 177 20.94 2.31 -2.64
C THR A 177 21.19 2.52 -1.13
N ARG A 178 22.18 3.35 -0.79
CA ARG A 178 22.54 3.63 0.63
C ARG A 178 21.44 4.41 1.38
N HIS A 179 20.67 5.24 0.69
CA HIS A 179 19.58 6.07 1.25
C HIS A 179 18.21 5.77 0.63
N ALA A 180 17.82 4.49 0.59
CA ALA A 180 16.55 4.05 0.02
C ALA A 180 15.31 4.78 0.60
N HIS A 181 15.31 5.07 1.91
CA HIS A 181 14.19 5.78 2.56
C HIS A 181 13.97 7.20 2.03
N ILE A 182 15.01 7.91 1.58
CA ILE A 182 14.85 9.28 1.05
C ILE A 182 14.15 9.22 -0.31
N PHE A 183 14.57 8.28 -1.16
CA PHE A 183 13.90 8.03 -2.43
C PHE A 183 12.45 7.57 -2.22
N GLN A 184 12.21 6.71 -1.24
CA GLN A 184 10.88 6.27 -0.86
C GLN A 184 9.96 7.44 -0.52
N SER A 185 10.40 8.33 0.37
CA SER A 185 9.60 9.49 0.76
C SER A 185 9.33 10.43 -0.42
N PHE A 186 10.32 10.63 -1.30
CA PHE A 186 10.14 11.44 -2.51
C PHE A 186 9.10 10.84 -3.45
N PHE A 187 9.22 9.55 -3.78
CA PHE A 187 8.23 8.87 -4.61
C PHE A 187 6.85 8.87 -3.96
N ASN A 188 6.77 8.69 -2.63
CA ASN A 188 5.50 8.74 -1.91
C ASN A 188 4.77 10.04 -2.17
N LEU A 189 5.48 11.16 -1.96
CA LEU A 189 4.92 12.48 -2.15
C LEU A 189 4.45 12.66 -3.60
N VAL A 190 5.27 12.30 -4.58
CA VAL A 190 4.90 12.41 -6.00
C VAL A 190 3.66 11.57 -6.32
N PHE A 191 3.65 10.28 -5.98
CA PHE A 191 2.50 9.42 -6.29
C PHE A 191 1.26 9.79 -5.48
N MET A 192 1.39 10.28 -4.26
CA MET A 192 0.25 10.72 -3.44
C MET A 192 -0.46 11.93 -4.07
N PHE A 193 0.30 12.87 -4.65
CA PHE A 193 -0.27 14.00 -5.38
C PHE A 193 -0.80 13.64 -6.77
N LEU A 194 -0.14 12.72 -7.49
CA LEU A 194 -0.49 12.39 -8.88
C LEU A 194 -1.54 11.27 -9.02
N SER A 195 -1.75 10.43 -7.99
CA SER A 195 -2.66 9.28 -8.04
C SER A 195 -4.14 9.64 -7.99
N GLY A 196 -4.48 10.91 -7.77
CA GLY A 196 -5.86 11.30 -7.52
C GLY A 196 -6.42 10.81 -6.16
N ALA A 197 -5.60 10.12 -5.35
CA ALA A 197 -6.03 9.55 -4.07
C ALA A 197 -6.33 10.62 -3.01
N TRP A 198 -5.68 11.79 -3.08
CA TRP A 198 -5.91 12.89 -2.14
C TRP A 198 -6.60 14.10 -2.78
N PHE A 199 -6.51 14.24 -4.09
CA PHE A 199 -7.09 15.33 -4.86
C PHE A 199 -7.81 14.76 -6.08
N PRO A 200 -9.08 15.07 -6.35
CA PRO A 200 -9.75 14.61 -7.55
C PRO A 200 -9.03 15.17 -8.78
N ILE A 201 -8.80 14.33 -9.79
CA ILE A 201 -8.08 14.69 -11.02
C ILE A 201 -8.72 15.91 -11.70
N ASP A 202 -10.04 16.07 -11.54
CA ASP A 202 -10.84 17.19 -12.07
C ASP A 202 -10.45 18.58 -11.53
N ILE A 203 -9.78 18.64 -10.37
CA ILE A 203 -9.37 19.89 -9.72
C ILE A 203 -7.90 20.24 -10.05
N LEU A 204 -7.14 19.33 -10.68
CA LEU A 204 -5.74 19.57 -10.98
C LEU A 204 -5.55 20.52 -12.18
N PRO A 205 -4.50 21.38 -12.18
CA PRO A 205 -4.18 22.23 -13.32
C PRO A 205 -3.84 21.38 -14.56
N LYS A 206 -4.25 21.84 -15.75
CA LYS A 206 -4.19 21.13 -17.05
C LYS A 206 -2.91 20.31 -17.33
N PRO A 207 -1.67 20.76 -17.06
CA PRO A 207 -0.49 19.94 -17.30
C PRO A 207 -0.40 18.70 -16.39
N LEU A 208 -0.91 18.76 -15.16
CA LEU A 208 -0.86 17.63 -14.22
C LEU A 208 -1.89 16.54 -14.56
N ILE A 209 -3.02 16.90 -15.19
CA ILE A 209 -4.03 15.92 -15.65
C ILE A 209 -3.43 14.95 -16.67
N ILE A 210 -2.60 15.45 -17.59
CA ILE A 210 -1.95 14.64 -18.64
C ILE A 210 -1.00 13.62 -18.00
N ILE A 211 -0.24 14.03 -16.99
CA ILE A 211 0.71 13.16 -16.28
C ILE A 211 -0.03 12.17 -15.39
N ALA A 212 -1.12 12.60 -14.74
CA ALA A 212 -1.97 11.73 -13.93
C ALA A 212 -2.57 10.59 -14.77
N ASN A 213 -3.15 10.87 -15.94
CA ASN A 213 -3.74 9.86 -16.82
C ASN A 213 -2.73 8.83 -17.40
N ILE A 214 -1.44 9.14 -17.38
CA ILE A 214 -0.38 8.20 -17.80
C ILE A 214 -0.01 7.24 -16.67
N LEU A 215 -0.28 7.61 -15.41
CA LEU A 215 0.03 6.80 -14.25
C LEU A 215 -1.10 5.80 -14.00
N PRO A 216 -0.82 4.49 -13.89
CA PRO A 216 -1.84 3.45 -13.65
C PRO A 216 -2.49 3.54 -12.25
N VAL A 217 -2.16 4.56 -11.46
CA VAL A 217 -2.72 4.81 -10.14
C VAL A 217 -3.98 5.69 -10.22
N SER A 218 -4.26 6.31 -11.37
CA SER A 218 -5.41 7.20 -11.60
C SER A 218 -6.64 6.52 -12.19
N HIS A 219 -6.54 5.25 -12.62
CA HIS A 219 -7.59 4.44 -13.25
C HIS A 219 -8.01 3.29 -12.35
#